data_AF-A0A1Y3BI51-F1
#
_entry.id   AF-A0A1Y3BI51-F1
#
_cell.length_a   1.000
_cell.length_b   1.000
_cell.length_c   1.000
_cell.angle_alpha   90.00
_cell.angle_beta   90.00
_cell.angle_gamma   90.00
#
_symmetry.space_group_name_H-M   'P 1'
#
loop_
_entity.id
_entity.type
_entity.pdbx_description
1 polymer ?
#
loop_
_entity_poly.entity_id
_entity_poly.type
_entity_poly.pdbx_seq_one_letter_code
_entity_poly.pdbx_strand_id
1 'polypeptide(L)'
;MFPTCRVSFHNTDPMARYAVLMDILPVDNKRYRYAYHRSSWLVAGKADAPSPIRLYLHPDSPFSGEQLRKQIVSFEKTKLTNNEMDKNGHIVLNSMHKYQPRIHLIKLRLDQLTHHNSQLMINNLEHEQ
;
A
#
# COMPACT_ATOMS: atom_id res chain seq x y z
N MET A 1 -4.96 8.56 -6.06
CA MET A 1 -5.35 7.61 -7.14
C MET A 1 -6.83 7.78 -7.46
N PHE A 2 -7.27 7.47 -8.70
CA PHE A 2 -8.69 7.44 -9.07
C PHE A 2 -9.03 6.13 -9.82
N PRO A 3 -10.05 5.36 -9.40
CA PRO A 3 -10.86 5.59 -8.21
C PRO A 3 -10.02 5.51 -6.92
N THR A 4 -10.46 6.19 -5.87
CA THR A 4 -9.83 6.11 -4.55
C THR A 4 -10.03 4.72 -3.97
N CYS A 5 -8.98 4.10 -3.45
CA CYS A 5 -9.11 2.85 -2.72
C CYS A 5 -9.79 3.10 -1.37
N ARG A 6 -10.92 2.42 -1.13
CA ARG A 6 -11.72 2.51 0.08
C ARG A 6 -12.07 1.10 0.54
N VAL A 7 -11.98 0.86 1.84
CA VAL A 7 -12.19 -0.47 2.43
C VAL A 7 -13.02 -0.37 3.69
N SER A 8 -13.92 -1.33 3.88
CA SER A 8 -14.67 -1.53 5.13
C SER A 8 -14.20 -2.83 5.78
N PHE A 9 -14.08 -2.81 7.11
CA PHE A 9 -13.64 -3.96 7.88
C PHE A 9 -14.77 -4.47 8.76
N HIS A 10 -14.92 -5.80 8.82
CA HIS A 10 -15.92 -6.48 9.63
C HIS A 10 -15.23 -7.51 10.52
N ASN A 11 -15.91 -7.95 11.58
CA ASN A 11 -15.42 -8.99 12.49
C ASN A 11 -14.07 -8.69 13.18
N THR A 12 -13.71 -7.41 13.34
CA THR A 12 -12.59 -6.98 14.16
C THR A 12 -12.93 -7.11 15.65
N ASP A 13 -11.93 -7.38 16.49
CA ASP A 13 -12.07 -7.37 17.94
C ASP A 13 -12.27 -5.91 18.41
N PRO A 14 -13.42 -5.55 19.01
CA PRO A 14 -13.71 -4.17 19.42
C PRO A 14 -12.64 -3.53 20.29
N MET A 15 -11.99 -4.31 21.15
CA MET A 15 -11.04 -3.83 22.16
C MET A 15 -9.60 -3.82 21.66
N ALA A 16 -9.32 -4.44 20.52
CA ALA A 16 -8.00 -4.46 19.93
C ALA A 16 -7.67 -3.17 19.17
N ARG A 17 -6.36 -2.90 19.05
CA ARG A 17 -5.81 -1.84 18.20
C ARG A 17 -5.26 -2.44 16.91
N TYR A 18 -5.42 -1.71 15.81
CA TYR A 18 -5.02 -2.15 14.49
C TYR A 18 -4.27 -1.04 13.73
N ALA A 19 -3.17 -1.40 13.08
CA ALA A 19 -2.59 -0.58 12.03
C ALA A 19 -3.19 -0.99 10.68
N VAL A 20 -3.50 0.00 9.83
CA VAL A 20 -3.99 -0.23 8.47
C VAL A 20 -2.99 0.38 7.50
N LEU A 21 -2.48 -0.43 6.56
CA LEU A 21 -1.46 -0.01 5.61
C LEU A 21 -1.85 -0.37 4.18
N MET A 22 -1.17 0.26 3.22
CA MET A 22 -1.21 -0.10 1.81
C MET A 22 0.21 -0.26 1.27
N ASP A 23 0.43 -1.30 0.47
CA ASP A 23 1.52 -1.32 -0.52
C ASP A 23 0.95 -1.52 -1.93
N ILE A 24 1.84 -1.38 -2.92
CA ILE A 24 1.52 -1.60 -4.32
C ILE A 24 2.69 -2.40 -4.93
N LEU A 25 2.43 -3.66 -5.27
CA LEU A 25 3.45 -4.58 -5.78
C LEU A 25 3.32 -4.79 -7.30
N PRO A 26 4.44 -5.06 -8.01
CA PRO A 26 4.38 -5.46 -9.42
C PRO A 26 3.64 -6.79 -9.56
N VAL A 27 2.79 -6.88 -10.59
CA VAL A 27 2.02 -8.11 -10.90
C VAL A 27 2.88 -9.13 -11.64
N ASP A 28 3.77 -8.65 -12.50
CA ASP A 28 4.66 -9.49 -13.29
C ASP A 28 5.97 -8.77 -13.63
N ASN A 29 6.92 -9.53 -14.19
CA ASN A 29 8.22 -9.03 -14.63
C ASN A 29 8.19 -8.59 -16.11
N LYS A 30 7.18 -7.80 -16.50
CA LYS A 30 7.00 -7.32 -17.88
C LYS A 30 6.81 -5.81 -17.93
N ARG A 31 7.40 -5.21 -18.97
CA ARG A 31 7.12 -3.83 -19.38
C ARG A 31 6.10 -3.85 -20.51
N TYR A 32 5.16 -2.92 -20.48
CA TYR A 32 4.04 -2.85 -21.42
C TYR A 32 4.13 -1.65 -22.35
N ARG A 33 3.42 -1.71 -23.47
CA ARG A 33 3.13 -0.56 -24.33
C ARG A 33 1.68 -0.63 -24.82
N TYR A 34 1.05 0.53 -24.99
CA TYR A 34 -0.28 0.59 -25.58
C TYR A 34 -0.19 0.67 -27.11
N ALA A 35 -0.88 -0.23 -27.80
CA ALA A 35 -0.96 -0.27 -29.26
C ALA A 35 -2.28 0.37 -29.71
N TYR A 36 -2.23 1.65 -30.12
CA TYR A 36 -3.41 2.43 -30.50
C TYR A 36 -4.25 1.79 -31.62
N HIS A 37 -3.62 1.23 -32.65
CA HIS A 37 -4.32 0.57 -33.77
C HIS A 37 -5.09 -0.70 -33.38
N ARG A 38 -4.82 -1.29 -32.21
CA ARG A 38 -5.53 -2.46 -31.68
C ARG A 38 -6.32 -2.16 -30.42
N SER A 39 -6.26 -0.92 -29.93
CA SER A 39 -6.80 -0.51 -28.63
C SER A 39 -6.46 -1.50 -27.51
N SER A 40 -5.20 -1.94 -27.43
CA SER A 40 -4.78 -3.02 -26.54
C SER A 40 -3.40 -2.80 -25.94
N TRP A 41 -3.18 -3.36 -24.74
CA TRP A 41 -1.87 -3.43 -24.10
C TRP A 41 -1.08 -4.64 -24.58
N LEU A 42 0.17 -4.43 -24.98
CA LEU A 42 1.09 -5.48 -25.42
C LEU A 42 2.33 -5.51 -24.53
N VAL A 43 2.91 -6.70 -24.37
CA VAL A 43 4.22 -6.85 -23.73
C VAL A 43 5.28 -6.24 -24.66
N ALA A 44 6.06 -5.31 -24.12
CA ALA A 44 7.14 -4.63 -24.83
C ALA A 44 8.52 -5.21 -24.48
N GLY A 45 8.67 -5.85 -23.31
CA GLY A 45 9.92 -6.46 -22.87
C GLY A 45 9.89 -6.90 -21.42
N LYS A 46 11.07 -7.14 -20.86
CA LYS A 46 11.29 -7.40 -19.43
C LYS A 46 11.01 -6.12 -18.62
N ALA A 47 10.57 -6.27 -17.36
CA ALA A 47 10.40 -5.11 -16.48
C ALA A 47 11.73 -4.41 -16.19
N ASP A 48 11.64 -3.11 -15.93
CA ASP A 48 12.74 -2.33 -15.36
C ASP A 48 12.98 -2.76 -13.90
N ALA A 49 14.14 -2.42 -13.33
CA ALA A 49 14.43 -2.75 -11.93
C ALA A 49 13.38 -2.10 -11.01
N PRO A 50 12.73 -2.84 -10.10
CA PRO A 50 11.71 -2.28 -9.24
C PRO A 50 12.32 -1.28 -8.26
N SER A 51 11.61 -0.18 -8.00
CA SER A 51 11.93 0.69 -6.86
C SER A 51 11.75 -0.07 -5.54
N PRO A 52 12.45 0.31 -4.47
CA PRO A 52 12.21 -0.26 -3.14
C PRO A 52 10.73 -0.16 -2.76
N ILE A 53 10.19 -1.26 -2.22
CA ILE A 53 8.80 -1.31 -1.75
C ILE A 53 8.63 -0.26 -0.66
N ARG A 54 7.51 0.48 -0.70
CA ARG A 54 7.16 1.47 0.32
C ARG A 54 5.81 1.13 0.90
N LEU A 55 5.76 1.01 2.22
CA LEU A 55 4.52 0.85 2.98
C LEU A 55 3.92 2.23 3.29
N TYR A 56 2.68 2.46 2.84
CA TYR A 56 1.89 3.61 3.22
C TYR A 56 1.05 3.26 4.45
N LEU A 57 1.46 3.74 5.63
CA LEU A 57 0.65 3.66 6.84
C LEU A 57 -0.50 4.69 6.76
N HIS A 58 -1.73 4.23 6.99
CA HIS A 58 -2.87 5.15 7.04
C HIS A 58 -2.66 6.17 8.18
N PRO A 59 -2.82 7.48 7.94
CA PRO A 59 -2.46 8.53 8.91
C PRO A 59 -3.22 8.44 10.24
N ASP A 60 -4.45 7.92 10.20
CA ASP A 60 -5.28 7.76 11.41
C ASP A 60 -4.98 6.44 12.16
N SER A 61 -3.98 5.65 11.73
CA SER A 61 -3.54 4.47 12.47
C SER A 61 -2.83 4.89 13.78
N PRO A 62 -3.00 4.14 14.89
CA PRO A 62 -3.79 2.92 14.99
C PRO A 62 -5.28 3.17 15.28
N PHE A 63 -6.13 2.36 14.66
CA PHE A 63 -7.57 2.34 14.92
C PHE A 63 -7.93 1.36 16.03
N SER A 64 -9.01 1.63 16.78
CA SER A 64 -9.68 0.55 17.52
C SER A 64 -10.48 -0.33 16.56
N GLY A 65 -10.71 -1.60 16.91
CA GLY A 65 -11.57 -2.47 16.11
C GLY A 65 -12.99 -1.92 15.99
N GLU A 66 -13.50 -1.23 17.00
CA GLU A 66 -14.79 -0.55 16.94
C GLU A 66 -14.84 0.58 15.91
N GLN A 67 -13.81 1.43 15.83
CA GLN A 67 -13.71 2.47 14.81
C GLN A 67 -13.75 1.85 13.41
N LEU A 68 -12.96 0.80 13.18
CA LEU A 68 -12.88 0.13 11.87
C LEU A 68 -14.21 -0.44 11.38
N ARG A 69 -15.08 -0.92 12.28
CA ARG A 69 -16.41 -1.43 11.90
C ARG A 69 -17.41 -0.32 11.56
N LYS A 70 -17.22 0.87 12.12
CA LYS A 70 -18.16 1.98 12.00
C LYS A 70 -17.90 2.88 10.80
N GLN A 71 -16.73 2.78 10.18
CA GLN A 71 -16.32 3.69 9.11
C GLN A 71 -15.68 2.97 7.92
N ILE A 72 -15.69 3.66 6.78
CA ILE A 72 -14.90 3.29 5.61
C ILE A 72 -13.52 3.94 5.77
N VAL A 73 -12.45 3.14 5.64
CA VAL A 73 -11.07 3.65 5.61
C VAL A 73 -10.73 4.04 4.18
N SER A 74 -10.26 5.27 3.97
CA SER A 74 -10.03 5.87 2.65
C SER A 74 -8.55 6.21 2.43
N PHE A 75 -7.96 5.68 1.35
CA PHE A 75 -6.59 5.97 0.95
C PHE A 75 -6.50 7.13 -0.05
N GLU A 76 -7.31 8.18 0.15
CA GLU A 76 -7.36 9.34 -0.76
C GLU A 76 -6.07 10.15 -0.76
N LYS A 77 -5.37 10.16 0.38
CA LYS A 77 -4.09 10.88 0.56
C LYS A 77 -2.90 10.12 -0.03
N THR A 78 -3.08 8.88 -0.51
CA THR A 78 -2.02 8.11 -1.16
C THR A 78 -1.62 8.73 -2.49
N LYS A 79 -0.33 9.03 -2.62
CA LYS A 79 0.30 9.60 -3.80
C LYS A 79 1.24 8.59 -4.45
N LEU A 80 1.17 8.54 -5.78
CA LEU A 80 2.05 7.75 -6.63
C LEU A 80 3.02 8.70 -7.33
N THR A 81 4.26 8.28 -7.52
CA THR A 81 5.27 9.03 -8.25
C THR A 81 6.14 8.09 -9.07
N ASN A 82 6.71 8.60 -10.16
CA ASN A 82 7.75 7.90 -10.93
C ASN A 82 9.15 8.47 -10.64
N ASN A 83 9.28 9.36 -9.65
CA ASN A 83 10.57 9.87 -9.21
C ASN A 83 11.21 8.87 -8.23
N GLU A 84 12.23 8.16 -8.71
CA GLU A 84 13.01 7.19 -7.92
C GLU A 84 13.66 7.80 -6.66
N MET A 85 13.95 9.10 -6.71
CA MET A 85 14.59 9.84 -5.63
C MET A 85 13.58 10.56 -4.72
N ASP A 86 12.30 10.17 -4.73
CA ASP A 86 11.27 10.79 -3.90
C ASP A 86 11.62 10.69 -2.40
N LYS A 87 11.64 11.84 -1.72
CA LYS A 87 11.91 11.98 -0.27
C LYS A 87 10.65 12.22 0.56
N ASN A 88 9.49 12.27 -0.07
CA ASN A 88 8.22 12.64 0.58
C ASN A 88 7.45 11.40 1.09
N GLY A 89 8.02 10.20 0.91
CA GLY A 89 7.36 8.94 1.29
C GLY A 89 6.21 8.56 0.36
N HIS A 90 6.15 9.11 -0.85
CA HIS A 90 5.18 8.67 -1.85
C HIS A 90 5.53 7.27 -2.36
N ILE A 91 4.54 6.51 -2.83
CA ILE A 91 4.80 5.19 -3.42
C ILE A 91 5.41 5.41 -4.81
N VAL A 92 6.62 4.89 -5.01
CA VAL A 92 7.35 5.03 -6.28
C VAL A 92 7.02 3.83 -7.18
N LEU A 93 6.61 4.09 -8.41
CA LEU A 93 6.26 3.08 -9.39
C LEU A 93 6.92 3.39 -10.75
N ASN A 94 7.42 2.37 -11.41
CA ASN A 94 7.88 2.46 -12.79
C ASN A 94 6.67 2.59 -13.72
N SER A 95 6.71 3.59 -14.61
CA SER A 95 5.72 3.78 -15.67
C SER A 95 5.63 2.54 -16.56
N MET A 96 4.44 2.27 -17.13
CA MET A 96 4.22 1.17 -18.08
C MET A 96 4.40 -0.25 -17.51
N HIS A 97 4.23 -0.41 -16.20
CA HIS A 97 4.20 -1.69 -15.51
C HIS A 97 2.84 -1.91 -14.87
N LYS A 98 2.50 -3.18 -14.62
CA LYS A 98 1.23 -3.56 -14.00
C LYS A 98 1.42 -3.78 -12.50
N TYR A 99 0.51 -3.25 -11.70
CA TYR A 99 0.60 -3.29 -10.24
C TYR A 99 -0.68 -3.79 -9.57
N GLN A 100 -0.53 -4.34 -8.37
CA GLN A 100 -1.60 -4.77 -7.47
C GLN A 100 -1.49 -4.04 -6.13
N PRO A 101 -2.42 -3.13 -5.81
CA PRO A 101 -2.54 -2.59 -4.46
C PRO A 101 -2.95 -3.69 -3.48
N ARG A 102 -2.35 -3.73 -2.29
CA ARG A 102 -2.77 -4.60 -1.18
C ARG A 102 -3.03 -3.76 0.05
N ILE A 103 -4.08 -4.12 0.79
CA ILE A 103 -4.41 -3.52 2.07
C ILE A 103 -4.05 -4.50 3.17
N HIS A 104 -3.31 -4.03 4.17
CA HIS A 104 -2.88 -4.81 5.31
C HIS A 104 -3.62 -4.33 6.56
N LEU A 105 -4.20 -5.26 7.31
CA LEU A 105 -4.81 -5.00 8.62
C LEU A 105 -4.02 -5.77 9.68
N ILE A 106 -3.30 -5.05 10.54
CA ILE A 106 -2.36 -5.65 11.49
C ILE A 106 -2.87 -5.42 12.90
N LYS A 107 -3.21 -6.51 13.60
CA LYS A 107 -3.58 -6.45 15.03
C LYS A 107 -2.33 -6.16 15.86
N LEU A 108 -2.32 -5.04 16.55
CA LEU A 108 -1.20 -4.62 17.38
C LEU A 108 -1.21 -5.36 18.72
N ARG A 109 -0.02 -5.75 19.17
CA ARG A 109 0.17 -6.34 20.51
C ARG A 109 0.44 -5.23 21.54
N LEU A 110 0.19 -5.51 22.83
CA LEU A 110 0.24 -4.52 23.91
C LEU A 110 1.64 -3.89 24.09
N ASP A 111 2.68 -4.67 23.82
CA ASP A 111 4.11 -4.26 23.78
C ASP A 111 4.43 -3.31 22.62
N GLN A 112 3.66 -3.33 21.54
CA GLN A 112 3.83 -2.43 20.40
C GLN A 112 3.12 -1.08 20.60
N LEU A 113 2.23 -0.97 21.60
CA LEU A 113 1.53 0.28 21.94
C LEU A 113 2.40 1.22 22.77
N THR A 114 3.46 0.73 23.42
CA THR A 114 4.37 1.54 24.25
C THR A 114 5.43 2.27 23.43
N HIS A 115 5.67 1.85 22.18
CA HIS A 115 6.60 2.50 21.26
C HIS A 115 5.84 3.21 20.14
N HIS A 116 5.84 4.54 20.19
CA HIS A 116 5.30 5.43 19.16
C HIS A 116 6.16 5.44 17.87
N ASN A 117 6.72 4.30 17.47
CA ASN A 117 7.61 4.18 16.32
C ASN A 117 6.92 3.40 15.21
N SER A 118 6.18 4.14 14.37
CA SER A 118 5.70 3.70 13.06
C SER A 118 6.79 3.05 12.20
N GLN A 119 8.06 3.47 12.39
CA GLN A 119 9.23 2.89 11.73
C GLN A 119 9.50 1.42 12.11
N LEU A 120 9.33 1.03 13.39
CA LEU A 120 9.58 -0.35 13.84
C LEU A 120 8.54 -1.33 13.30
N MET A 121 7.28 -0.89 13.16
CA MET A 121 6.22 -1.72 12.58
C MET A 121 6.46 -1.96 11.09
N ILE A 122 6.89 -0.93 10.35
CA ILE A 122 7.20 -1.01 8.92
C ILE A 122 8.40 -1.95 8.69
N ASN A 123 9.49 -1.79 9.46
CA ASN A 123 10.70 -2.59 9.29
C ASN A 123 10.46 -4.09 9.54
N ASN A 124 9.60 -4.44 10.51
CA ASN A 124 9.28 -5.85 10.78
C ASN A 124 8.48 -6.51 9.64
N LEU A 125 7.64 -5.75 8.95
CA LEU A 125 6.85 -6.23 7.80
C LEU A 125 7.67 -6.35 6.52
N GLU A 126 8.70 -5.53 6.37
CA GLU A 126 9.66 -5.62 5.26
C GLU A 126 10.58 -6.85 5.40
N HIS A 127 10.80 -7.36 6.61
CA HIS A 127 11.62 -8.55 6.87
C HIS A 127 10.86 -9.88 6.79
N GLU A 128 9.52 -9.87 6.79
CA GLU A 128 8.69 -11.08 6.66
C GLU A 128 8.31 -11.44 5.21
N GLN A 129 8.86 -10.75 4.20
CA GLN A 129 8.66 -11.03 2.75
C GLN A 129 9.98 -11.41 2.07
#